data_AF-A0A6C0LWM6-F1
#
_entry.id   AF-A0A6C0LWM6-F1
#
_cell.length_a   1.000
_cell.length_b   1.000
_cell.length_c   1.000
_cell.angle_alpha   90.00
_cell.angle_beta   90.00
_cell.angle_gamma   90.00
#
_symmetry.space_group_name_H-M   'P 1'
#
loop_
_entity.id
_entity.type
_entity.pdbx_description
1 polymer ?
#
loop_
_entity_poly.entity_id
_entity_poly.type
_entity_poly.pdbx_seq_one_letter_code
_entity_poly.pdbx_strand_id
1 'polypeptide(L)'
;MIFSDEYTAFNVVYSTDFSLLKITGSIKNQVLYNNIIIIAPNPIDRMSNYSGSGLPFPNYEIAFENTPNIHNIDSSGNFDISFKYPNSFYIPDGINKIKPSLFFIFTDSNNNSFRLQYELHDINALRTLVNRSSRKSPEFYGAKDYILPIDTAEKVMYAYSRAKIENDIG
;
A
#
# COMPACT_ATOMS: atom_id res chain seq x y z
N MET A 1 -12.42 -2.17 -5.00
CA MET A 1 -11.57 -3.38 -5.09
C MET A 1 -12.17 -4.39 -4.15
N ILE A 2 -12.50 -5.58 -4.63
CA ILE A 2 -13.23 -6.59 -3.84
C ILE A 2 -12.25 -7.69 -3.46
N PHE A 3 -12.20 -8.02 -2.18
CA PHE A 3 -11.42 -9.10 -1.61
C PHE A 3 -12.39 -10.12 -1.00
N SER A 4 -12.18 -11.39 -1.28
CA SER A 4 -12.99 -12.46 -0.69
C SER A 4 -12.14 -13.72 -0.58
N ASP A 5 -11.75 -14.04 0.65
CA ASP A 5 -10.99 -15.24 0.99
C ASP A 5 -11.80 -16.15 1.92
N GLU A 6 -11.16 -17.17 2.48
CA GLU A 6 -11.77 -18.05 3.48
C GLU A 6 -12.18 -17.30 4.76
N TYR A 7 -11.43 -16.26 5.15
CA TYR A 7 -11.58 -15.56 6.43
C TYR A 7 -12.38 -14.25 6.34
N THR A 8 -12.27 -13.53 5.22
CA THR A 8 -12.87 -12.20 5.09
C THR A 8 -13.54 -12.03 3.73
N ALA A 9 -14.58 -11.19 3.68
CA ALA A 9 -15.14 -10.69 2.43
C ALA A 9 -15.44 -9.21 2.58
N PHE A 10 -14.75 -8.37 1.80
CA PHE A 10 -14.88 -6.92 1.91
C PHE A 10 -14.60 -6.20 0.59
N ASN A 11 -15.14 -5.00 0.49
CA ASN A 11 -14.91 -4.08 -0.60
C ASN A 11 -14.18 -2.84 -0.09
N VAL A 12 -13.23 -2.39 -0.89
CA VAL A 12 -12.43 -1.18 -0.67
C VAL A 12 -12.81 -0.16 -1.73
N VAL A 13 -13.24 1.01 -1.29
CA VAL A 13 -13.57 2.16 -2.13
C VAL A 13 -12.60 3.30 -1.83
N TYR A 14 -11.99 3.84 -2.88
CA TYR A 14 -11.06 4.96 -2.79
C TYR A 14 -11.80 6.27 -3.01
N SER A 15 -11.42 7.31 -2.26
CA SER A 15 -11.75 8.69 -2.62
C SER A 15 -11.06 9.08 -3.94
N THR A 16 -11.62 10.06 -4.67
CA THR A 16 -11.07 10.54 -5.95
C THR A 16 -9.61 10.98 -5.84
N ASP A 17 -9.26 11.55 -4.68
CA ASP A 17 -7.94 12.14 -4.42
C ASP A 17 -7.01 11.19 -3.66
N PHE A 18 -7.45 9.94 -3.44
CA PHE A 18 -6.74 8.92 -2.66
C PHE A 18 -6.28 9.40 -1.27
N SER A 19 -7.03 10.30 -0.64
CA SER A 19 -6.77 10.78 0.72
C SER A 19 -7.36 9.84 1.76
N LEU A 20 -8.55 9.32 1.46
CA LEU A 20 -9.33 8.42 2.29
C LEU A 20 -9.64 7.11 1.56
N LEU A 21 -9.80 6.07 2.35
CA LEU A 21 -10.12 4.71 1.95
C LEU A 21 -11.29 4.22 2.80
N LYS A 22 -12.40 3.88 2.16
CA LYS A 22 -13.57 3.31 2.84
C LYS A 22 -13.57 1.80 2.65
N ILE A 23 -13.72 1.04 3.74
CA ILE A 23 -13.76 -0.41 3.74
C ILE A 23 -15.09 -0.86 4.32
N THR A 24 -15.82 -1.67 3.57
CA THR A 24 -17.10 -2.24 3.98
C THR A 24 -17.08 -3.74 3.76
N GLY A 25 -17.41 -4.53 4.77
CA GLY A 25 -17.39 -5.97 4.65
C GLY A 25 -17.76 -6.72 5.91
N SER A 26 -17.46 -8.01 5.90
CA SER A 26 -17.74 -8.93 7.00
C SER A 26 -16.63 -9.95 7.18
N ILE A 27 -16.41 -10.36 8.42
CA ILE A 27 -15.57 -11.49 8.79
C ILE A 27 -16.38 -12.78 8.71
N LYS A 28 -15.80 -13.81 8.11
CA LYS A 28 -16.38 -15.16 8.05
C LYS A 28 -16.03 -15.91 9.34
N ASN A 29 -16.97 -16.69 9.85
CA ASN A 29 -16.80 -17.49 11.06
C ASN A 29 -16.34 -16.69 12.30
N GLN A 30 -16.86 -15.47 12.47
CA GLN A 30 -16.53 -14.56 13.58
C GLN A 30 -16.51 -15.23 14.96
N VAL A 31 -17.40 -16.19 15.20
CA VAL A 31 -17.57 -16.90 16.48
C VAL A 31 -16.29 -17.63 16.93
N LEU A 32 -15.39 -17.95 16.00
CA LEU A 32 -14.11 -18.60 16.30
C LEU A 32 -13.07 -17.62 16.86
N TYR A 33 -13.29 -16.32 16.78
CA TYR A 33 -12.29 -15.31 17.13
C TYR A 33 -12.76 -14.46 18.31
N ASN A 34 -11.89 -14.31 19.31
CA ASN A 34 -12.15 -13.48 20.48
C ASN A 34 -11.95 -12.00 20.19
N ASN A 35 -10.93 -11.67 19.39
CA ASN A 35 -10.61 -10.31 19.03
C ASN A 35 -10.14 -10.24 17.58
N ILE A 36 -10.58 -9.21 16.87
CA ILE A 36 -10.17 -8.95 15.49
C ILE A 36 -9.87 -7.47 15.35
N ILE A 37 -8.66 -7.20 14.87
CA ILE A 37 -8.16 -5.84 14.68
C ILE A 37 -7.84 -5.64 13.22
N ILE A 38 -8.34 -4.57 12.64
CA ILE A 38 -7.92 -4.08 11.33
C ILE A 38 -6.97 -2.91 11.56
N ILE A 39 -5.77 -3.02 11.02
CA ILE A 39 -4.74 -2.00 11.16
C ILE A 39 -4.09 -1.73 9.80
N ALA A 40 -3.71 -0.47 9.57
CA ALA A 40 -2.93 -0.08 8.41
C ALA A 40 -1.79 0.86 8.83
N PRO A 41 -0.72 0.94 8.02
CA PRO A 41 0.33 1.93 8.21
C PRO A 41 -0.21 3.36 8.27
N ASN A 42 0.61 4.25 8.83
CA ASN A 42 0.40 5.68 8.78
C ASN A 42 0.19 6.18 7.34
N PRO A 43 -0.57 7.27 7.16
CA PRO A 43 -0.72 7.88 5.86
C PRO A 43 0.58 8.51 5.37
N ILE A 44 0.61 8.86 4.09
CA ILE A 44 1.74 9.54 3.46
C ILE A 44 2.03 10.88 4.15
N ASP A 45 3.32 11.13 4.44
CA ASP A 45 3.80 12.45 4.81
C ASP A 45 3.68 13.42 3.65
N ARG A 46 2.89 14.48 3.86
CA ARG A 46 2.70 15.59 2.93
C ARG A 46 3.48 16.80 3.42
N MET A 47 4.79 16.81 3.14
CA MET A 47 5.65 17.95 3.43
C MET A 47 5.54 19.03 2.34
N SER A 48 6.03 20.23 2.61
CA SER A 48 6.01 21.33 1.62
C SER A 48 6.96 21.10 0.44
N ASN A 49 7.92 20.17 0.56
CA ASN A 49 8.91 19.88 -0.47
C ASN A 49 8.58 18.60 -1.26
N TYR A 50 8.90 18.61 -2.56
CA TYR A 50 8.66 17.47 -3.45
C TYR A 50 9.54 16.26 -3.15
N SER A 51 10.76 16.49 -2.64
CA SER A 51 11.73 15.42 -2.37
C SER A 51 11.45 14.65 -1.09
N GLY A 52 10.85 15.28 -0.08
CA GLY A 52 10.55 14.66 1.21
C GLY A 52 9.16 14.05 1.32
N SER A 53 8.23 14.44 0.43
CA SER A 53 6.85 13.96 0.47
C SER A 53 6.66 12.62 -0.22
N GLY A 54 5.81 11.75 0.32
CA GLY A 54 5.45 10.50 -0.34
C GLY A 54 6.51 9.41 -0.33
N LEU A 55 7.53 9.53 0.53
CA LEU A 55 8.53 8.48 0.70
C LEU A 55 7.95 7.32 1.52
N PRO A 56 8.29 6.06 1.20
CA PRO A 56 7.99 4.91 2.06
C PRO A 56 8.63 5.07 3.45
N PHE A 57 8.00 4.51 4.48
CA PHE A 57 8.62 4.43 5.79
C PHE A 57 9.81 3.46 5.79
N PRO A 58 10.86 3.72 6.58
CA PRO A 58 12.09 2.92 6.59
C PRO A 58 11.91 1.53 7.21
N ASN A 59 10.91 1.33 8.08
CA ASN A 59 10.60 0.04 8.68
C ASN A 59 9.13 -0.01 9.15
N TYR A 60 8.67 -1.18 9.58
CA TYR A 60 7.31 -1.38 10.10
C TYR A 60 7.09 -0.65 11.44
N GLU A 61 8.11 -0.51 12.29
CA GLU A 61 7.97 0.11 13.62
C GLU A 61 7.48 1.55 13.49
N ILE A 62 8.14 2.33 12.63
CA ILE A 62 7.77 3.72 12.32
C ILE A 62 6.44 3.77 11.54
N ALA A 63 6.22 2.82 10.63
CA ALA A 63 5.02 2.78 9.81
C ALA A 63 3.74 2.60 10.65
N PHE A 64 3.80 1.85 11.75
CA PHE A 64 2.66 1.57 12.62
C PHE A 64 2.64 2.37 13.92
N GLU A 65 3.72 3.09 14.23
CA GLU A 65 3.80 3.93 15.42
C GLU A 65 2.65 4.94 15.47
N ASN A 66 1.82 4.84 16.51
CA ASN A 66 0.67 5.72 16.75
C ASN A 66 -0.26 5.89 15.54
N THR A 67 -0.41 4.84 14.73
CA THR A 67 -1.21 4.92 13.51
C THR A 67 -2.66 5.28 13.84
N PRO A 68 -3.26 6.29 13.18
CA PRO A 68 -4.68 6.59 13.33
C PRO A 68 -5.56 5.53 12.65
N ASN A 69 -4.92 4.66 11.85
CA ASN A 69 -5.54 3.63 11.06
C ASN A 69 -5.60 2.32 11.84
N ILE A 70 -6.28 2.30 12.99
CA ILE A 70 -6.52 1.09 13.79
C ILE A 70 -7.96 1.03 14.26
N HIS A 71 -8.61 -0.11 14.04
CA HIS A 71 -10.00 -0.35 14.45
C HIS A 71 -10.20 -1.79 14.91
N ASN A 72 -10.90 -1.96 16.03
CA ASN A 72 -11.37 -3.26 16.47
C ASN A 72 -12.72 -3.55 15.83
N ILE A 73 -12.94 -4.80 15.40
CA ILE A 73 -14.21 -5.23 14.83
C ILE A 73 -15.13 -5.69 15.96
N ASP A 74 -16.37 -5.23 15.92
CA ASP A 74 -17.40 -5.64 16.87
C ASP A 74 -17.76 -7.13 16.73
N SER A 75 -18.42 -7.68 17.75
CA SER A 75 -18.89 -9.07 17.79
C SER A 75 -19.83 -9.48 16.66
N SER A 76 -20.40 -8.50 15.94
CA SER A 76 -21.24 -8.74 14.76
C SER A 76 -20.43 -9.23 13.54
N GLY A 77 -19.12 -9.03 13.53
CA GLY A 77 -18.23 -9.37 12.41
C GLY A 77 -18.39 -8.48 11.18
N ASN A 78 -19.37 -7.56 11.16
CA ASN A 78 -19.57 -6.60 10.09
C ASN A 78 -18.83 -5.30 10.39
N PHE A 79 -18.27 -4.67 9.37
CA PHE A 79 -17.55 -3.41 9.52
C PHE A 79 -17.81 -2.45 8.35
N ASP A 80 -17.97 -1.17 8.69
CA ASP A 80 -17.94 -0.03 7.78
C ASP A 80 -17.00 1.02 8.39
N ILE A 81 -15.78 1.11 7.85
CA ILE A 81 -14.68 1.89 8.44
C ILE A 81 -14.05 2.78 7.38
N SER A 82 -13.63 3.98 7.80
CA SER A 82 -12.87 4.91 6.97
C SER A 82 -11.44 5.06 7.49
N PHE A 83 -10.47 4.73 6.65
CA PHE A 83 -9.04 4.89 6.89
C PHE A 83 -8.48 6.08 6.12
N LYS A 84 -7.40 6.67 6.63
CA LYS A 84 -6.52 7.51 5.80
C LYS A 84 -5.69 6.59 4.92
N TYR A 85 -5.47 6.98 3.65
CA TYR A 85 -4.77 6.10 2.71
C TYR A 85 -3.37 5.73 3.24
N PRO A 86 -3.07 4.44 3.47
CA PRO A 86 -1.82 4.03 4.09
C PRO A 86 -0.63 4.23 3.15
N ASN A 87 0.55 4.42 3.70
CA ASN A 87 1.79 4.47 2.94
C ASN A 87 2.49 3.10 2.89
N SER A 88 3.42 2.97 1.95
CA SER A 88 4.36 1.84 1.86
C SER A 88 5.46 1.94 2.92
N PHE A 89 6.10 0.82 3.23
CA PHE A 89 7.21 0.74 4.16
C PHE A 89 8.19 -0.37 3.78
N TYR A 90 9.42 -0.32 4.28
CA TYR A 90 10.41 -1.37 4.06
C TYR A 90 10.37 -2.46 5.12
N ILE A 91 10.71 -3.68 4.71
CA ILE A 91 11.09 -4.77 5.62
C ILE A 91 12.40 -4.36 6.33
N PRO A 92 12.74 -4.92 7.51
CA PRO A 92 14.00 -4.61 8.20
C PRO A 92 15.30 -4.81 7.39
N ASP A 93 15.23 -5.44 6.22
CA ASP A 93 16.35 -5.50 5.26
C ASP A 93 16.66 -4.16 4.58
N GLY A 94 15.75 -3.18 4.65
CA GLY A 94 15.89 -1.86 4.03
C GLY A 94 15.79 -1.86 2.50
N ILE A 95 15.49 -2.99 1.87
CA ILE A 95 15.49 -3.14 0.40
C ILE A 95 14.10 -3.51 -0.09
N ASN A 96 13.43 -4.44 0.59
CA ASN A 96 12.15 -4.94 0.15
C ASN A 96 11.04 -4.01 0.62
N LYS A 97 10.42 -3.32 -0.35
CA LYS A 97 9.31 -2.40 -0.12
C LYS A 97 8.00 -3.17 -0.08
N ILE A 98 7.30 -3.10 1.05
CA ILE A 98 5.91 -3.53 1.19
C ILE A 98 5.01 -2.41 0.68
N LYS A 99 4.15 -2.72 -0.30
CA LYS A 99 3.15 -1.79 -0.82
C LYS A 99 2.16 -1.38 0.27
N PRO A 100 1.46 -0.24 0.11
CA PRO A 100 0.36 0.13 1.01
C PRO A 100 -0.57 -1.07 1.20
N SER A 101 -0.81 -1.48 2.45
CA SER A 101 -1.52 -2.72 2.75
C SER A 101 -2.41 -2.55 3.97
N LEU A 102 -3.49 -3.34 4.01
CA LEU A 102 -4.33 -3.53 5.18
C LEU A 102 -3.95 -4.84 5.87
N PHE A 103 -3.93 -4.82 7.19
CA PHE A 103 -3.61 -5.99 8.00
C PHE A 103 -4.80 -6.33 8.88
N PHE A 104 -5.23 -7.58 8.81
CA PHE A 104 -6.22 -8.13 9.73
C PHE A 104 -5.50 -9.04 10.71
N ILE A 105 -5.65 -8.79 12.00
CA ILE A 105 -5.08 -9.57 13.08
C ILE A 105 -6.22 -10.29 13.77
N PHE A 106 -6.19 -11.61 13.74
CA PHE A 106 -7.18 -12.46 14.39
C PHE A 106 -6.56 -13.09 15.62
N THR A 107 -7.28 -13.06 16.74
CA THR A 107 -6.90 -13.76 17.97
C THR A 107 -7.99 -14.77 18.32
N ASP A 108 -7.61 -16.05 18.35
CA ASP A 108 -8.47 -17.17 18.72
C ASP A 108 -8.65 -17.25 20.26
N SER A 109 -9.64 -18.04 20.69
CA SER A 109 -9.88 -18.41 22.09
C SER A 109 -8.67 -19.02 22.79
N ASN A 110 -7.81 -19.70 22.03
CA ASN A 110 -6.58 -20.31 22.53
C ASN A 110 -5.39 -19.32 22.64
N ASN A 111 -5.63 -18.01 22.48
CA ASN A 111 -4.60 -16.95 22.40
C ASN A 111 -3.61 -17.10 21.23
N ASN A 112 -3.90 -17.96 20.26
CA ASN A 112 -3.15 -18.00 19.01
C ASN A 112 -3.56 -16.81 18.15
N SER A 113 -2.59 -16.09 17.61
CA SER A 113 -2.84 -14.98 16.70
C SER A 113 -2.20 -15.21 15.34
N PHE A 114 -2.92 -14.82 14.28
CA PHE A 114 -2.39 -14.79 12.92
C PHE A 114 -2.79 -13.51 12.22
N ARG A 115 -2.04 -13.16 11.18
CA ARG A 115 -2.25 -11.93 10.40
C ARG A 115 -2.49 -12.24 8.92
N LEU A 116 -3.44 -11.53 8.33
CA LEU A 116 -3.66 -11.51 6.87
C LEU A 116 -3.27 -10.14 6.34
N GLN A 117 -2.59 -10.11 5.19
CA GLN A 117 -2.17 -8.89 4.52
C GLN A 117 -2.89 -8.76 3.19
N TYR A 118 -3.49 -7.59 2.96
CA TYR A 118 -4.15 -7.24 1.71
C TYR A 118 -3.44 -6.06 1.06
N GLU A 119 -2.76 -6.31 -0.05
CA GLU A 119 -2.08 -5.25 -0.81
C GLU A 119 -3.10 -4.31 -1.49
N LEU A 120 -2.89 -3.01 -1.30
CA LEU A 120 -3.62 -1.95 -1.99
C LEU A 120 -2.81 -1.42 -3.17
N HIS A 121 -3.41 -0.51 -3.92
CA HIS A 121 -2.72 0.19 -5.00
C HIS A 121 -1.56 1.04 -4.48
N ASP A 122 -0.41 1.04 -5.15
CA ASP A 122 0.73 1.87 -4.77
C ASP A 122 0.73 3.19 -5.56
N ILE A 123 0.31 4.27 -4.90
CA ILE A 123 0.26 5.62 -5.49
C ILE A 123 1.68 6.13 -5.81
N ASN A 124 2.66 5.74 -4.99
CA ASN A 124 4.03 6.26 -5.05
C ASN A 124 5.03 5.14 -5.37
N ALA A 125 4.71 4.31 -6.37
CA ALA A 125 5.50 3.13 -6.75
C ALA A 125 7.01 3.43 -6.95
N LEU A 126 7.32 4.57 -7.58
CA LEU A 126 8.68 4.96 -7.94
C LEU A 126 9.45 5.69 -6.83
N ARG A 127 8.80 6.02 -5.71
CA ARG A 127 9.44 6.66 -4.57
C ARG A 127 10.11 5.59 -3.70
N THR A 128 11.43 5.70 -3.56
CA THR A 128 12.24 4.77 -2.79
C THR A 128 13.25 5.52 -1.92
N LEU A 129 13.54 4.99 -0.73
CA LEU A 129 14.65 5.48 0.10
C LEU A 129 16.00 4.95 -0.36
N VAL A 130 15.98 3.83 -1.07
CA VAL A 130 17.16 3.15 -1.59
C VAL A 130 17.27 3.26 -3.10
N ASN A 131 18.46 3.01 -3.62
CA ASN A 131 18.68 2.90 -5.05
C ASN A 131 17.90 1.69 -5.62
N ARG A 132 17.22 1.89 -6.75
CA ARG A 132 16.46 0.83 -7.40
C ARG A 132 17.40 -0.23 -7.97
N SER A 133 17.06 -1.50 -7.77
CA SER A 133 17.86 -2.65 -8.25
C SER A 133 17.91 -2.77 -9.78
N SER A 134 16.99 -2.12 -10.49
CA SER A 134 16.98 -1.97 -11.95
C SER A 134 18.14 -1.11 -12.48
N ARG A 135 18.70 -0.22 -11.65
CA ARG A 135 19.80 0.68 -12.01
C ARG A 135 21.15 -0.04 -11.95
N LYS A 136 21.40 -0.92 -12.92
CA LYS A 136 22.64 -1.71 -13.00
C LYS A 136 23.73 -1.07 -13.86
N SER A 137 23.36 -0.27 -14.86
CA SER A 137 24.28 0.33 -15.83
C SER A 137 23.82 1.73 -16.25
N PRO A 138 24.69 2.55 -16.87
CA PRO A 138 24.31 3.84 -17.43
C PRO A 138 23.23 3.77 -18.52
N GLU A 139 23.04 2.60 -19.15
CA GLU A 139 21.99 2.35 -20.15
C GLU A 139 20.57 2.57 -19.58
N PHE A 140 20.42 2.51 -18.26
CA PHE A 140 19.21 2.92 -17.56
C PHE A 140 18.68 4.30 -18.02
N TYR A 141 19.56 5.27 -18.30
CA TYR A 141 19.17 6.59 -18.79
C TYR A 141 18.89 6.63 -20.30
N GLY A 142 19.51 5.70 -21.06
CA GLY A 142 19.26 5.52 -22.50
C GLY A 142 17.98 4.74 -22.78
N ALA A 143 17.35 4.15 -21.75
CA ALA A 143 16.20 3.28 -21.91
C ALA A 143 14.99 3.90 -22.61
N LYS A 144 14.84 5.21 -22.38
CA LYS A 144 13.79 6.03 -22.97
C LYS A 144 13.90 6.08 -24.50
N ASP A 145 15.10 5.97 -25.07
CA ASP A 145 15.33 6.21 -26.49
C ASP A 145 14.81 5.06 -27.37
N TYR A 146 14.68 3.85 -26.80
CA TYR A 146 14.13 2.67 -27.48
C TYR A 146 12.69 2.30 -27.06
N ILE A 147 12.21 2.75 -25.89
CA ILE A 147 10.85 2.45 -25.42
C ILE A 147 9.83 3.50 -25.89
N LEU A 148 10.24 4.76 -25.99
CA LEU A 148 9.30 5.83 -26.29
C LEU A 148 8.95 5.89 -27.77
N PRO A 149 7.66 6.03 -28.12
CA PRO A 149 7.26 6.21 -29.50
C PRO A 149 7.69 7.59 -30.00
N ILE A 150 7.94 7.71 -31.30
CA ILE A 150 8.08 9.00 -31.96
C ILE A 150 6.67 9.54 -32.22
N ASP A 151 6.19 10.45 -31.38
CA ASP A 151 4.87 11.07 -31.49
C ASP A 151 4.92 12.49 -30.88
N THR A 152 3.77 13.15 -30.80
CA THR A 152 3.57 14.42 -30.08
C THR A 152 4.09 14.37 -28.64
N ALA A 153 4.57 15.51 -28.14
CA ALA A 153 5.14 15.63 -26.80
C ALA A 153 4.20 15.13 -25.69
N GLU A 154 2.89 15.37 -25.82
CA GLU A 154 1.88 14.89 -24.88
C GLU A 154 1.80 13.36 -24.84
N LYS A 155 1.69 12.71 -25.99
CA LYS A 155 1.63 11.24 -26.05
C LYS A 155 2.94 10.60 -25.60
N VAL A 156 4.08 11.22 -25.91
CA VAL A 156 5.39 10.79 -25.40
C VAL A 156 5.42 10.90 -23.88
N MET A 157 4.89 11.97 -23.29
CA MET A 157 4.79 12.12 -21.84
C MET A 157 3.94 11.01 -21.20
N TYR A 158 2.77 10.70 -21.77
CA TYR A 158 1.93 9.60 -21.29
C TYR A 158 2.61 8.23 -21.44
N ALA A 159 3.24 7.98 -22.59
CA ALA A 159 4.01 6.75 -22.83
C ALA A 159 5.16 6.62 -21.84
N TYR A 160 5.85 7.73 -21.54
CA TYR A 160 6.93 7.75 -20.56
C TYR A 160 6.43 7.49 -19.14
N SER A 161 5.30 8.08 -18.75
CA SER A 161 4.68 7.78 -17.44
C SER A 161 4.37 6.30 -17.27
N ARG A 162 3.83 5.64 -18.30
CA ARG A 162 3.57 4.19 -18.28
C ARG A 162 4.86 3.38 -18.25
N ALA A 163 5.81 3.73 -19.10
CA ALA A 163 7.10 3.04 -19.20
C ALA A 163 7.89 3.06 -17.87
N LYS A 164 7.82 4.15 -17.09
CA LYS A 164 8.42 4.21 -15.76
C LYS A 164 7.84 3.18 -14.80
N ILE A 165 6.55 2.90 -14.87
CA ILE A 165 5.88 1.94 -13.98
C ILE A 165 6.12 0.51 -14.46
N GLU A 166 6.04 0.28 -15.77
CA GLU A 166 6.13 -1.05 -16.38
C GLU A 166 7.57 -1.57 -16.48
N ASN A 167 8.51 -0.69 -16.83
CA ASN A 167 9.89 -1.07 -17.12
C ASN A 167 10.89 -0.54 -16.07
N ASP A 168 10.39 0.12 -15.02
CA ASP A 168 11.18 0.74 -13.94
C ASP A 168 12.31 1.67 -14.44
N ILE A 169 12.10 2.35 -15.57
CA ILE A 169 13.10 3.26 -16.17
C ILE A 169 13.06 4.65 -15.54
N GLY A 170 14.13 5.45 -15.69
CA GLY A 170 14.14 6.89 -15.36
C GLY A 170 15.08 7.31 -14.24
#